data_AF-A0A349YPR0-F1
#
_entry.id   AF-A0A349YPR0-F1
#
_cell.length_a   1.000
_cell.length_b   1.000
_cell.length_c   1.000
_cell.angle_alpha   90.00
_cell.angle_beta   90.00
_cell.angle_gamma   90.00
#
_symmetry.space_group_name_H-M   'P 1'
#
loop_
_entity.id
_entity.type
_entity.pdbx_description
1 polymer ?
#
loop_
_entity_poly.entity_id
_entity_poly.type
_entity_poly.pdbx_seq_one_letter_code
_entity_poly.pdbx_strand_id
1 'polypeptide(L)'
;MKPFDALTSQDKADIYNWISNIGLEGLAKPQDLKKSLQFWNVCKERLFEGFGHKLRIEFPVEVKMTEYNIVKNLEKVFNPIGLNLREVYGEHNGKSSYTKYLARWITEDCDMDWCSKKTIQTLFSYNNFINGYLNKDYLIEANGKELKLKQGMKTIKALGKLNAFLDSPFDNEFEIFRNKLSDISTIRNIKGTFVLSIHPIDYMTMSDNNCDWSSCMSWKHGSYCGGTLEMMNSQNAIVGYLKSDTPFSDDYSTIDNKQWRCLYYATPYIVLSGKPYPYDCEELIIAGLDKLAEVLYNNLHWDYEMTCPFDDIQHTNLHEPEQVRFDDFEWECNDSYGLIIPYTYGMYNDLIEDQEQKYYCYRNPVDGCEKLCLSGIANCMICGEPMDNDDGWEYAHHTDGWYESHGAVVNCSRCEEKGIIKWQ
;
A
#
# COMPACT_ATOMS: atom_id res chain seq x y z
N MET A 1 -31.70 -0.95 -6.41
CA MET A 1 -31.10 -1.81 -5.38
C MET A 1 -29.97 -1.02 -4.74
N LYS A 2 -29.86 -0.96 -3.41
CA LYS A 2 -28.77 -0.25 -2.74
C LYS A 2 -27.58 -1.19 -2.50
N PRO A 3 -26.35 -0.69 -2.30
CA PRO A 3 -25.17 -1.52 -2.04
C PRO A 3 -25.36 -2.56 -0.92
N PHE A 4 -25.97 -2.17 0.21
CA PHE A 4 -26.21 -3.06 1.35
C PHE A 4 -27.14 -4.24 1.02
N ASP A 5 -28.08 -4.03 0.10
CA ASP A 5 -28.99 -5.09 -0.34
C ASP A 5 -28.27 -6.16 -1.15
N ALA A 6 -27.12 -5.82 -1.75
CA ALA A 6 -26.28 -6.74 -2.52
C ALA A 6 -25.33 -7.58 -1.66
N LEU A 7 -25.19 -7.26 -0.36
CA LEU A 7 -24.44 -8.08 0.59
C LEU A 7 -25.17 -9.41 0.85
N THR A 8 -24.48 -10.51 0.62
CA THR A 8 -24.98 -11.85 0.95
C THR A 8 -25.09 -12.04 2.46
N SER A 9 -25.78 -13.11 2.89
CA SER A 9 -25.81 -13.48 4.31
C SER A 9 -24.42 -13.77 4.87
N GLN A 10 -23.53 -14.34 4.05
CA GLN A 10 -22.14 -14.62 4.44
C GLN A 10 -21.35 -13.32 4.59
N ASP A 11 -21.45 -12.40 3.63
CA ASP A 11 -20.78 -11.09 3.71
C ASP A 11 -21.16 -10.36 5.00
N LYS A 12 -22.46 -10.35 5.35
CA LYS A 12 -22.96 -9.73 6.57
C LYS A 12 -22.39 -10.39 7.82
N ALA A 13 -22.27 -11.71 7.83
CA ALA A 13 -21.69 -12.45 8.95
C ALA A 13 -20.19 -12.14 9.12
N ASP A 14 -19.43 -12.16 8.02
CA ASP A 14 -17.98 -11.88 8.03
C ASP A 14 -17.70 -10.45 8.47
N ILE A 15 -18.43 -9.46 7.96
CA ILE A 15 -18.27 -8.05 8.38
C ILE A 15 -18.62 -7.88 9.86
N TYR A 16 -19.73 -8.48 10.30
CA TYR A 16 -20.13 -8.39 11.70
C TYR A 16 -19.08 -9.03 12.63
N ASN A 17 -18.54 -10.19 12.25
CA ASN A 17 -17.51 -10.89 12.99
C ASN A 17 -16.19 -10.11 13.02
N TRP A 18 -15.79 -9.52 11.89
CA TRP A 18 -14.59 -8.69 11.80
C TRP A 18 -14.67 -7.49 12.74
N ILE A 19 -15.76 -6.73 12.68
CA ILE A 19 -15.97 -5.59 13.57
C ILE A 19 -15.98 -6.04 15.03
N SER A 20 -16.72 -7.11 15.36
CA SER A 20 -16.89 -7.55 16.75
C SER A 20 -15.61 -8.07 17.39
N ASN A 21 -14.80 -8.83 16.65
CA ASN A 21 -13.67 -9.58 17.22
C ASN A 21 -12.32 -8.92 16.95
N ILE A 22 -12.16 -8.26 15.80
CA ILE A 22 -10.89 -7.61 15.43
C ILE A 22 -11.01 -6.11 15.69
N GLY A 23 -12.04 -5.47 15.12
CA GLY A 23 -12.25 -4.04 15.30
C GLY A 23 -12.47 -3.64 16.75
N LEU A 24 -13.18 -4.46 17.53
CA LEU A 24 -13.57 -4.13 18.92
C LEU A 24 -12.91 -5.02 19.97
N GLU A 25 -12.01 -5.93 19.58
CA GLU A 25 -11.38 -6.92 20.48
C GLU A 25 -12.39 -7.66 21.40
N GLY A 26 -13.64 -7.85 20.95
CA GLY A 26 -14.72 -8.49 21.73
C GLY A 26 -15.37 -7.60 22.80
N LEU A 27 -15.01 -6.33 22.91
CA LEU A 27 -15.48 -5.38 23.93
C LEU A 27 -16.95 -4.99 23.73
N ALA A 28 -17.39 -4.92 22.48
CA ALA A 28 -18.77 -4.65 22.11
C ALA A 28 -19.09 -5.29 20.74
N LYS A 29 -20.36 -5.25 20.37
CA LYS A 29 -20.83 -5.73 19.06
C LYS A 29 -21.64 -4.65 18.36
N PRO A 30 -21.63 -4.61 17.02
CA PRO A 30 -22.54 -3.76 16.26
C PRO A 30 -23.98 -3.95 16.74
N GLN A 31 -24.66 -2.84 17.07
CA GLN A 31 -26.08 -2.93 17.45
C GLN A 31 -26.96 -3.31 16.26
N ASP A 32 -26.60 -2.79 15.09
CA ASP A 32 -27.24 -3.04 13.82
C ASP A 32 -26.20 -2.81 12.72
N LEU A 33 -25.84 -3.88 12.01
CA LEU A 33 -24.86 -3.80 10.93
C LEU A 33 -25.27 -2.79 9.84
N LYS A 34 -26.57 -2.61 9.60
CA LYS A 34 -27.05 -1.61 8.63
C LYS A 34 -26.76 -0.19 9.09
N LYS A 35 -26.80 0.08 10.39
CA LYS A 35 -26.39 1.38 10.94
C LYS A 35 -24.89 1.57 10.85
N SER A 36 -24.10 0.54 11.18
CA SER A 36 -22.64 0.59 11.07
C SER A 36 -22.16 0.88 9.65
N LEU A 37 -22.90 0.39 8.63
CA LEU A 37 -22.59 0.57 7.22
C LEU A 37 -23.45 1.64 6.52
N GLN A 38 -24.14 2.51 7.27
CA GLN A 38 -25.13 3.41 6.66
C GLN A 38 -24.50 4.43 5.69
N PHE A 39 -23.33 4.97 6.04
CA PHE A 39 -22.62 5.94 5.21
C PHE A 39 -22.05 5.28 3.95
N TRP A 40 -21.37 4.14 4.09
CA TRP A 40 -20.93 3.32 2.97
C TRP A 40 -22.08 3.02 2.00
N ASN A 41 -23.24 2.61 2.51
CA ASN A 41 -24.39 2.24 1.69
C ASN A 41 -24.94 3.41 0.87
N VAL A 42 -24.78 4.66 1.34
CA VAL A 42 -25.19 5.86 0.61
C VAL A 42 -24.07 6.35 -0.32
N CYS A 43 -22.86 6.47 0.19
CA CYS A 43 -21.74 7.05 -0.56
C CYS A 43 -21.30 6.18 -1.74
N LYS A 44 -21.42 4.85 -1.65
CA LYS A 44 -21.02 3.95 -2.74
C LYS A 44 -22.09 3.73 -3.81
N GLU A 45 -23.26 4.36 -3.73
CA GLU A 45 -24.35 4.13 -4.69
C GLU A 45 -23.94 4.38 -6.14
N ARG A 46 -23.22 5.48 -6.40
CA ARG A 46 -22.81 5.83 -7.77
C ARG A 46 -21.77 4.86 -8.32
N LEU A 47 -20.77 4.48 -7.52
CA LEU A 47 -19.80 3.46 -7.90
C LEU A 47 -20.44 2.08 -8.07
N PHE A 48 -21.44 1.75 -7.24
CA PHE A 48 -22.20 0.51 -7.36
C PHE A 48 -22.98 0.43 -8.67
N GLU A 49 -23.61 1.54 -9.09
CA GLU A 49 -24.18 1.68 -10.43
C GLU A 49 -23.10 1.50 -11.50
N GLY A 50 -21.94 2.16 -11.34
CA GLY A 50 -20.82 2.06 -12.27
C GLY A 50 -20.16 0.68 -12.34
N PHE A 51 -20.33 -0.15 -11.31
CA PHE A 51 -19.90 -1.54 -11.30
C PHE A 51 -20.99 -2.49 -11.83
N GLY A 52 -22.07 -1.95 -12.39
CA GLY A 52 -23.19 -2.74 -12.91
C GLY A 52 -23.94 -3.46 -11.79
N HIS A 53 -24.11 -2.79 -10.64
CA HIS A 53 -24.72 -3.32 -9.42
C HIS A 53 -23.98 -4.53 -8.81
N LYS A 54 -22.64 -4.51 -8.89
CA LYS A 54 -21.75 -5.47 -8.23
C LYS A 54 -20.87 -4.76 -7.21
N LEU A 55 -20.54 -5.47 -6.12
CA LEU A 55 -19.62 -4.95 -5.10
C LEU A 55 -18.15 -5.20 -5.44
N ARG A 56 -17.88 -6.18 -6.33
CA ARG A 56 -16.54 -6.56 -6.80
C ARG A 56 -16.58 -6.81 -8.31
N ILE A 57 -15.53 -6.37 -8.99
CA ILE A 57 -15.23 -6.71 -10.38
C ILE A 57 -13.95 -7.52 -10.38
N GLU A 58 -14.04 -8.77 -10.82
CA GLU A 58 -12.90 -9.69 -10.92
C GLU A 58 -12.52 -9.90 -12.38
N PHE A 59 -11.23 -9.90 -12.66
CA PHE A 59 -10.70 -10.17 -14.00
C PHE A 59 -9.31 -10.80 -13.95
N PRO A 60 -8.96 -11.68 -14.90
CA PRO A 60 -7.63 -12.25 -14.96
C PRO A 60 -6.62 -11.18 -15.40
N VAL A 61 -5.44 -11.20 -14.80
CA VAL A 61 -4.29 -10.40 -15.21
C VAL A 61 -3.08 -11.29 -15.43
N GLU A 62 -2.31 -10.96 -16.47
CA GLU A 62 -1.00 -11.55 -16.73
C GLU A 62 -0.07 -10.41 -17.14
N VAL A 63 0.75 -9.96 -16.19
CA VAL A 63 1.67 -8.83 -16.41
C VAL A 63 3.10 -9.25 -16.14
N LYS A 64 4.01 -8.65 -16.90
CA LYS A 64 5.45 -8.84 -16.74
C LYS A 64 6.05 -7.51 -16.33
N MET A 65 6.74 -7.48 -15.19
CA MET A 65 7.41 -6.26 -14.73
C MET A 65 8.52 -5.86 -15.70
N THR A 66 8.60 -4.58 -15.99
CA THR A 66 9.74 -3.97 -16.69
C THR A 66 11.03 -4.06 -15.88
N GLU A 67 12.17 -4.02 -16.56
CA GLU A 67 13.49 -3.97 -15.89
C GLU A 67 13.60 -2.74 -14.97
N TYR A 68 13.04 -1.60 -15.38
CA TYR A 68 12.97 -0.38 -14.58
C TYR A 68 12.26 -0.61 -13.24
N ASN A 69 11.07 -1.22 -13.25
CA ASN A 69 10.32 -1.52 -12.03
C ASN A 69 11.05 -2.54 -11.15
N ILE A 70 11.72 -3.53 -11.74
CA ILE A 70 12.56 -4.46 -10.99
C ILE A 70 13.70 -3.70 -10.27
N VAL A 71 14.39 -2.78 -10.95
CA VAL A 71 15.46 -1.97 -10.35
C VAL A 71 14.93 -1.10 -9.22
N LYS A 72 13.81 -0.39 -9.40
CA LYS A 72 13.18 0.44 -8.36
C LYS A 72 12.85 -0.38 -7.10
N ASN A 73 12.36 -1.60 -7.27
CA ASN A 73 12.10 -2.49 -6.13
C ASN A 73 13.40 -3.03 -5.50
N LEU A 74 14.44 -3.30 -6.28
CA LEU A 74 15.76 -3.67 -5.75
C LEU A 74 16.39 -2.52 -4.94
N GLU A 75 16.24 -1.26 -5.38
CA GLU A 75 16.72 -0.07 -4.70
C GLU A 75 16.11 0.15 -3.31
N LYS A 76 14.86 -0.30 -3.12
CA LYS A 76 14.19 -0.34 -1.80
C LYS A 76 14.79 -1.42 -0.89
N VAL A 77 15.32 -2.50 -1.46
CA VAL A 77 15.95 -3.58 -0.70
C VAL A 77 17.41 -3.26 -0.38
N PHE A 78 18.22 -2.87 -1.36
CA PHE A 78 19.64 -2.60 -1.17
C PHE A 78 20.18 -1.61 -2.20
N ASN A 79 21.31 -1.01 -1.87
CA ASN A 79 22.19 -0.37 -2.85
C ASN A 79 23.33 -1.31 -3.20
N PRO A 80 23.82 -1.32 -4.45
CA PRO A 80 25.06 -1.98 -4.82
C PRO A 80 26.17 -1.58 -3.84
N ILE A 81 26.96 -2.57 -3.40
CA ILE A 81 27.90 -2.37 -2.32
C ILE A 81 28.97 -1.33 -2.71
N GLY A 82 28.97 -0.20 -1.99
CA GLY A 82 30.07 0.75 -1.94
C GLY A 82 31.12 0.29 -0.92
N LEU A 83 32.35 0.01 -1.38
CA LEU A 83 33.47 -0.42 -0.51
C LEU A 83 34.46 0.72 -0.19
N ASN A 84 34.09 1.97 -0.50
CA ASN A 84 34.83 3.13 -0.01
C ASN A 84 34.35 3.50 1.40
N LEU A 85 35.28 3.79 2.32
CA LEU A 85 34.97 4.10 3.73
C LEU A 85 33.90 5.20 3.89
N ARG A 86 33.89 6.21 3.00
CA ARG A 86 32.89 7.29 3.02
C ARG A 86 31.46 6.81 2.70
N GLU A 87 31.32 5.75 1.90
CA GLU A 87 30.03 5.13 1.56
C GLU A 87 29.58 4.14 2.64
N VAL A 88 30.52 3.46 3.31
CA VAL A 88 30.26 2.53 4.43
C VAL A 88 29.71 3.26 5.67
N TYR A 89 30.21 4.47 5.95
CA TYR A 89 29.78 5.29 7.09
C TYR A 89 28.72 6.35 6.75
N GLY A 90 28.25 6.43 5.50
CA GLY A 90 27.16 7.32 5.13
C GLY A 90 25.84 6.93 5.82
N GLU A 91 25.09 7.94 6.28
CA GLU A 91 23.68 7.76 6.66
C GLU A 91 22.87 7.55 5.38
N HIS A 92 22.53 6.30 5.09
CA HIS A 92 21.50 5.97 4.10
C HIS A 92 20.28 5.46 4.85
N ASN A 93 19.30 6.34 4.99
CA ASN A 93 18.00 6.00 5.55
C ASN A 93 17.34 4.92 4.68
N GLY A 94 17.03 3.76 5.25
CA GLY A 94 16.03 2.83 4.72
C GLY A 94 16.47 1.60 3.89
N LYS A 95 17.76 1.25 3.77
CA LYS A 95 18.23 0.12 2.94
C LYS A 95 18.75 -1.06 3.77
N SER A 96 18.64 -2.30 3.26
CA SER A 96 19.02 -3.56 3.94
C SER A 96 20.30 -3.43 4.76
N SER A 97 20.18 -3.72 6.05
CA SER A 97 21.30 -3.72 7.00
C SER A 97 22.42 -4.68 6.56
N TYR A 98 22.07 -5.79 5.89
CA TYR A 98 23.04 -6.80 5.45
C TYR A 98 24.12 -6.24 4.52
N THR A 99 23.76 -5.54 3.43
CA THR A 99 24.76 -5.04 2.47
C THR A 99 25.72 -4.04 3.11
N LYS A 100 25.25 -3.26 4.08
CA LYS A 100 26.06 -2.31 4.84
C LYS A 100 27.00 -3.03 5.80
N TYR A 101 26.49 -3.99 6.58
CA TYR A 101 27.29 -4.78 7.50
C TYR A 101 28.34 -5.63 6.78
N LEU A 102 27.96 -6.24 5.65
CA LEU A 102 28.88 -6.99 4.81
C LEU A 102 29.99 -6.09 4.24
N ALA A 103 29.65 -4.89 3.75
CA ALA A 103 30.63 -3.93 3.25
C ALA A 103 31.67 -3.56 4.33
N ARG A 104 31.19 -3.34 5.56
CA ARG A 104 32.03 -3.04 6.72
C ARG A 104 32.95 -4.21 7.06
N TRP A 105 32.41 -5.42 7.18
CA TRP A 105 33.17 -6.65 7.45
C TRP A 105 34.25 -6.93 6.40
N ILE A 106 33.92 -6.75 5.12
CA ILE A 106 34.90 -6.89 4.02
C ILE A 106 36.03 -5.86 4.13
N THR A 107 35.73 -4.67 4.66
CA THR A 107 36.69 -3.56 4.73
C THR A 107 37.57 -3.62 5.99
N GLU A 108 36.99 -4.02 7.13
CA GLU A 108 37.63 -3.99 8.45
C GLU A 108 38.27 -5.35 8.83
N ASP A 109 37.64 -6.48 8.46
CA ASP A 109 37.94 -7.78 9.05
C ASP A 109 38.44 -8.85 8.05
N CYS A 110 38.27 -8.63 6.75
CA CYS A 110 38.72 -9.56 5.72
C CYS A 110 40.09 -9.16 5.13
N ASP A 111 41.05 -10.10 5.14
CA ASP A 111 42.29 -9.97 4.38
C ASP A 111 41.99 -10.28 2.91
N MET A 112 41.81 -9.22 2.12
CA MET A 112 41.30 -9.30 0.75
C MET A 112 41.91 -8.20 -0.11
N ASP A 113 42.36 -8.58 -1.31
CA ASP A 113 42.91 -7.62 -2.26
C ASP A 113 41.82 -6.72 -2.87
N TRP A 114 42.26 -5.63 -3.51
CA TRP A 114 41.33 -4.69 -4.13
C TRP A 114 40.53 -5.30 -5.29
N CYS A 115 41.11 -6.25 -6.02
CA CYS A 115 40.45 -6.93 -7.15
C CYS A 115 39.25 -7.77 -6.68
N SER A 116 39.40 -8.50 -5.58
CA SER A 116 38.37 -9.33 -4.96
C SER A 116 37.26 -8.47 -4.37
N LYS A 117 37.63 -7.36 -3.70
CA LYS A 117 36.68 -6.32 -3.24
C LYS A 117 35.82 -5.80 -4.39
N LYS A 118 36.46 -5.35 -5.48
CA LYS A 118 35.74 -4.88 -6.68
C LYS A 118 34.89 -5.97 -7.33
N THR A 119 35.35 -7.21 -7.30
CA THR A 119 34.59 -8.35 -7.82
C THR A 119 33.30 -8.57 -7.03
N ILE A 120 33.36 -8.49 -5.69
CA ILE A 120 32.17 -8.52 -4.82
C ILE A 120 31.22 -7.37 -5.17
N GLN A 121 31.72 -6.13 -5.37
CA GLN A 121 30.85 -5.02 -5.78
C GLN A 121 30.09 -5.33 -7.08
N THR A 122 30.79 -5.89 -8.07
CA THR A 122 30.14 -6.28 -9.34
C THR A 122 29.19 -7.46 -9.20
N LEU A 123 29.37 -8.32 -8.20
CA LEU A 123 28.43 -9.40 -7.87
C LEU A 123 27.10 -8.80 -7.41
N PHE A 124 27.14 -7.71 -6.65
CA PHE A 124 25.98 -6.95 -6.21
C PHE A 124 25.42 -5.96 -7.25
N SER A 125 25.84 -6.04 -8.52
CA SER A 125 25.24 -5.22 -9.59
C SER A 125 23.80 -5.63 -9.88
N TYR A 126 22.91 -4.65 -10.14
CA TYR A 126 21.50 -4.92 -10.45
C TYR A 126 21.32 -5.91 -11.60
N ASN A 127 22.19 -5.93 -12.60
CA ASN A 127 22.11 -6.88 -13.73
C ASN A 127 22.06 -8.35 -13.30
N ASN A 128 22.77 -8.75 -12.24
CA ASN A 128 22.70 -10.12 -11.73
C ASN A 128 21.35 -10.42 -11.07
N PHE A 129 20.75 -9.41 -10.43
CA PHE A 129 19.43 -9.54 -9.82
C PHE A 129 18.35 -9.50 -10.87
N ILE A 130 18.37 -8.53 -11.81
CA ILE A 130 17.44 -8.40 -12.96
C ILE A 130 17.38 -9.67 -13.80
N ASN A 131 18.45 -10.45 -13.91
CA ASN A 131 18.39 -11.74 -14.61
C ASN A 131 18.10 -12.93 -13.68
N GLY A 132 18.30 -12.78 -12.37
CA GLY A 132 18.23 -13.86 -11.39
C GLY A 132 19.43 -14.82 -11.43
N TYR A 133 20.37 -14.58 -12.36
CA TYR A 133 21.56 -15.39 -12.59
C TYR A 133 22.79 -14.50 -12.77
N LEU A 134 23.96 -15.05 -12.42
CA LEU A 134 25.24 -14.40 -12.64
C LEU A 134 25.51 -14.20 -14.14
N ASN A 135 25.81 -12.96 -14.53
CA ASN A 135 26.08 -12.60 -15.93
C ASN A 135 27.50 -12.98 -16.41
N LYS A 136 28.39 -13.36 -15.50
CA LYS A 136 29.77 -13.78 -15.79
C LYS A 136 30.31 -14.68 -14.66
N ASP A 137 31.51 -15.21 -14.86
CA ASP A 137 32.29 -15.87 -13.81
C ASP A 137 32.86 -14.85 -12.81
N TYR A 138 32.90 -15.23 -11.53
CA TYR A 138 33.48 -14.44 -10.44
C TYR A 138 34.53 -15.28 -9.70
N LEU A 139 35.67 -14.65 -9.43
CA LEU A 139 36.77 -15.20 -8.63
C LEU A 139 37.05 -14.23 -7.48
N ILE A 140 36.95 -14.72 -6.25
CA ILE A 140 37.13 -13.91 -5.04
C ILE A 140 38.16 -14.62 -4.17
N GLU A 141 39.22 -13.92 -3.80
CA GLU A 141 40.25 -14.40 -2.89
C GLU A 141 40.19 -13.63 -1.58
N ALA A 142 40.06 -14.32 -0.46
CA ALA A 142 39.97 -13.70 0.86
C ALA A 142 40.49 -14.66 1.93
N ASN A 143 41.20 -14.15 2.94
CA ASN A 143 41.71 -14.92 4.08
C ASN A 143 42.50 -16.17 3.64
N GLY A 144 43.28 -16.06 2.55
CA GLY A 144 44.04 -17.16 1.95
C GLY A 144 43.20 -18.27 1.30
N LYS A 145 41.90 -18.06 1.09
CA LYS A 145 40.97 -18.99 0.43
C LYS A 145 40.46 -18.40 -0.89
N GLU A 146 39.98 -19.27 -1.77
CA GLU A 146 39.43 -18.90 -3.08
C GLU A 146 37.97 -19.35 -3.22
N LEU A 147 37.11 -18.45 -3.72
CA LEU A 147 35.73 -18.73 -4.11
C LEU A 147 35.55 -18.52 -5.62
N LYS A 148 35.09 -19.58 -6.29
CA LYS A 148 34.73 -19.58 -7.71
C LYS A 148 33.21 -19.66 -7.89
N LEU A 149 32.63 -18.65 -8.54
CA LEU A 149 31.22 -18.62 -8.92
C LEU A 149 31.13 -18.57 -10.45
N LYS A 150 30.25 -19.38 -11.02
CA LYS A 150 30.12 -19.55 -12.47
C LYS A 150 28.95 -18.75 -13.03
N GLN A 151 29.12 -18.24 -14.24
CA GLN A 151 28.04 -17.66 -15.05
C GLN A 151 26.85 -18.62 -15.10
N GLY A 152 25.63 -18.08 -15.01
CA GLY A 152 24.40 -18.87 -14.97
C GLY A 152 24.08 -19.48 -13.60
N MET A 153 24.90 -19.27 -12.57
CA MET A 153 24.51 -19.61 -11.20
C MET A 153 23.40 -18.68 -10.72
N LYS A 154 22.37 -19.21 -10.04
CA LYS A 154 21.33 -18.38 -9.41
C LYS A 154 21.98 -17.37 -8.45
N THR A 155 21.63 -16.09 -8.59
CA THR A 155 22.24 -14.99 -7.83
C THR A 155 22.10 -15.18 -6.32
N ILE A 156 20.90 -15.57 -5.84
CA ILE A 156 20.66 -15.88 -4.42
C ILE A 156 21.58 -17.02 -3.92
N LYS A 157 21.80 -18.06 -4.72
CA LYS A 157 22.70 -19.17 -4.36
C LYS A 157 24.16 -18.71 -4.31
N ALA A 158 24.56 -17.83 -5.21
CA ALA A 158 25.89 -17.24 -5.23
C ALA A 158 26.16 -16.41 -3.97
N LEU A 159 25.17 -15.64 -3.52
CA LEU A 159 25.26 -14.86 -2.28
C LEU A 159 25.36 -15.75 -1.03
N GLY A 160 24.58 -16.84 -0.95
CA GLY A 160 24.71 -17.79 0.16
C GLY A 160 26.10 -18.45 0.22
N LYS A 161 26.70 -18.75 -0.93
CA LYS A 161 28.09 -19.21 -1.01
C LYS A 161 29.09 -18.15 -0.56
N LEU A 162 28.86 -16.89 -0.93
CA LEU A 162 29.71 -15.77 -0.50
C LEU A 162 29.64 -15.60 1.02
N ASN A 163 28.44 -15.61 1.60
CA ASN A 163 28.24 -15.45 3.04
C ASN A 163 28.99 -16.53 3.83
N ALA A 164 28.86 -17.80 3.42
CA ALA A 164 29.59 -18.92 4.01
C ALA A 164 31.11 -18.86 3.76
N PHE A 165 31.55 -18.37 2.61
CA PHE A 165 32.97 -18.23 2.28
C PHE A 165 33.66 -17.17 3.13
N LEU A 166 32.99 -16.05 3.39
CA LEU A 166 33.49 -14.94 4.19
C LEU A 166 33.37 -15.16 5.70
N ASP A 167 32.70 -16.25 6.12
CA ASP A 167 32.40 -16.55 7.53
C ASP A 167 31.76 -15.34 8.23
N SER A 168 30.79 -14.71 7.55
CA SER A 168 30.20 -13.45 8.00
C SER A 168 29.26 -13.70 9.19
N PRO A 169 29.31 -12.88 10.26
CA PRO A 169 28.47 -13.07 11.43
C PRO A 169 27.00 -12.63 11.25
N PHE A 170 26.60 -12.21 10.05
CA PHE A 170 25.30 -11.58 9.76
C PHE A 170 24.29 -12.53 9.12
N ASP A 171 24.22 -13.79 9.57
CA ASP A 171 23.33 -14.81 8.99
C ASP A 171 21.85 -14.39 9.06
N ASN A 172 21.43 -13.79 10.16
CA ASN A 172 20.04 -13.33 10.31
C ASN A 172 19.70 -12.22 9.31
N GLU A 173 20.58 -11.23 9.16
CA GLU A 173 20.41 -10.14 8.19
C GLU A 173 20.50 -10.66 6.76
N PHE A 174 21.37 -11.65 6.50
CA PHE A 174 21.46 -12.31 5.21
C PHE A 174 20.14 -13.01 4.85
N GLU A 175 19.54 -13.74 5.79
CA GLU A 175 18.27 -14.44 5.55
C GLU A 175 17.12 -13.45 5.29
N ILE A 176 17.04 -12.35 6.05
CA ILE A 176 16.08 -11.26 5.80
C ILE A 176 16.30 -10.68 4.39
N PHE A 177 17.55 -10.38 4.02
CA PHE A 177 17.89 -9.87 2.71
C PHE A 177 17.55 -10.85 1.59
N ARG A 178 17.83 -12.14 1.80
CA ARG A 178 17.56 -13.21 0.85
C ARG A 178 16.06 -13.38 0.60
N ASN A 179 15.24 -13.29 1.64
CA ASN A 179 13.78 -13.39 1.51
C ASN A 179 13.23 -12.22 0.66
N LYS A 180 13.64 -10.98 0.97
CA LYS A 180 13.25 -9.79 0.16
C LYS A 180 13.64 -9.91 -1.32
N LEU A 181 14.82 -10.47 -1.62
CA LEU A 181 15.23 -10.72 -3.00
C LEU A 181 14.42 -11.82 -3.68
N SER A 182 14.03 -12.85 -2.94
CA SER A 182 13.16 -13.92 -3.42
C SER A 182 11.80 -13.36 -3.81
N ASP A 183 11.23 -12.47 -3.00
CA ASP A 183 9.94 -11.82 -3.27
C ASP A 183 9.98 -11.05 -4.61
N ILE A 184 11.03 -10.24 -4.83
CA ILE A 184 11.24 -9.52 -6.10
C ILE A 184 11.35 -10.49 -7.30
N SER A 185 11.94 -11.68 -7.09
CA SER A 185 12.07 -12.67 -8.17
C SER A 185 10.73 -13.32 -8.55
N THR A 186 9.83 -13.48 -7.58
CA THR A 186 8.49 -14.06 -7.77
C THR A 186 7.58 -13.11 -8.54
N ILE A 187 7.66 -11.81 -8.26
CA ILE A 187 6.74 -10.80 -8.85
C ILE A 187 7.07 -10.42 -10.30
N ARG A 188 8.06 -11.05 -10.95
CA ARG A 188 8.47 -10.70 -12.32
C ARG A 188 7.43 -10.99 -13.38
N ASN A 189 6.72 -12.10 -13.20
CA ASN A 189 5.62 -12.51 -14.06
C ASN A 189 4.44 -12.75 -13.12
N ILE A 190 3.55 -11.78 -13.05
CA ILE A 190 2.40 -11.82 -12.18
C ILE A 190 1.25 -12.38 -13.00
N LYS A 191 0.68 -13.47 -12.52
CA LYS A 191 -0.54 -14.04 -13.05
C LYS A 191 -1.51 -14.28 -11.91
N GLY A 192 -2.74 -13.83 -12.06
CA GLY A 192 -3.76 -14.04 -11.03
C GLY A 192 -5.07 -13.35 -11.34
N THR A 193 -5.92 -13.27 -10.33
CA THR A 193 -7.20 -12.57 -10.39
C THR A 193 -7.04 -11.20 -9.74
N PHE A 194 -7.20 -10.14 -10.52
CA PHE A 194 -7.29 -8.79 -10.01
C PHE A 194 -8.75 -8.48 -9.65
N VAL A 195 -8.94 -7.78 -8.55
CA VAL A 195 -10.25 -7.39 -8.03
C VAL A 195 -10.28 -5.88 -7.85
N LEU A 196 -11.29 -5.22 -8.41
CA LEU A 196 -11.69 -3.86 -8.05
C LEU A 196 -12.91 -3.96 -7.14
N SER A 197 -12.84 -3.36 -5.95
CA SER A 197 -13.83 -3.57 -4.90
C SER A 197 -14.33 -2.29 -4.25
N ILE A 198 -15.64 -2.24 -4.07
CA ILE A 198 -16.34 -1.31 -3.17
C ILE A 198 -16.99 -2.06 -2.01
N HIS A 199 -16.61 -3.32 -1.77
CA HIS A 199 -17.13 -4.14 -0.69
C HIS A 199 -16.54 -3.70 0.66
N PRO A 200 -17.34 -3.52 1.72
CA PRO A 200 -16.90 -2.92 2.99
C PRO A 200 -15.76 -3.71 3.65
N ILE A 201 -15.85 -5.05 3.65
CA ILE A 201 -14.80 -5.90 4.22
C ILE A 201 -13.44 -5.70 3.54
N ASP A 202 -13.40 -5.31 2.27
CA ASP A 202 -12.14 -5.16 1.54
C ASP A 202 -11.42 -3.86 1.92
N TYR A 203 -12.14 -2.84 2.41
CA TYR A 203 -11.54 -1.67 3.05
C TYR A 203 -11.02 -2.01 4.45
N MET A 204 -11.87 -2.65 5.28
CA MET A 204 -11.52 -3.02 6.66
C MET A 204 -10.30 -3.95 6.74
N THR A 205 -10.07 -4.74 5.69
CA THR A 205 -9.00 -5.74 5.63
C THR A 205 -7.97 -5.42 4.56
N MET A 206 -7.95 -4.17 4.05
CA MET A 206 -7.09 -3.83 2.92
C MET A 206 -5.60 -3.99 3.22
N SER A 207 -5.21 -4.03 4.49
CA SER A 207 -3.84 -4.22 4.98
C SER A 207 -3.69 -5.40 5.95
N ASP A 208 -4.73 -6.22 6.11
CA ASP A 208 -4.70 -7.42 6.92
C ASP A 208 -4.74 -8.64 5.99
N ASN A 209 -3.67 -9.43 6.00
CA ASN A 209 -3.43 -10.50 5.04
C ASN A 209 -2.49 -11.56 5.62
N ASN A 210 -2.42 -12.72 4.97
CA ASN A 210 -1.45 -13.80 5.28
C ASN A 210 -0.38 -13.90 4.17
N CYS A 211 0.00 -12.76 3.57
CA CYS A 211 0.98 -12.65 2.50
C CYS A 211 2.26 -11.90 2.96
N ASP A 212 2.53 -11.89 4.28
CA ASP A 212 3.74 -11.35 4.90
C ASP A 212 4.06 -9.88 4.55
N TRP A 213 3.02 -9.07 4.31
CA TRP A 213 3.16 -7.62 4.22
C TRP A 213 2.14 -6.90 5.09
N SER A 214 2.48 -5.68 5.51
CA SER A 214 1.58 -4.81 6.25
C SER A 214 1.68 -3.39 5.73
N SER A 215 0.68 -2.59 6.05
CA SER A 215 0.75 -1.14 5.96
C SER A 215 0.24 -0.53 7.25
N CYS A 216 0.36 0.77 7.36
CA CYS A 216 -0.13 1.52 8.50
C CYS A 216 -1.67 1.43 8.69
N MET A 217 -2.41 0.96 7.68
CA MET A 217 -3.87 0.84 7.66
C MET A 217 -4.43 -0.48 8.21
N SER A 218 -3.61 -1.35 8.82
CA SER A 218 -4.07 -2.62 9.40
C SER A 218 -4.97 -2.39 10.63
N TRP A 219 -6.07 -3.13 10.73
CA TRP A 219 -6.95 -3.13 11.91
C TRP A 219 -6.41 -3.97 13.06
N LYS A 220 -5.38 -4.78 12.84
CA LYS A 220 -4.75 -5.55 13.91
C LYS A 220 -3.60 -4.79 14.56
N HIS A 221 -2.78 -4.11 13.76
CA HIS A 221 -1.49 -3.56 14.21
C HIS A 221 -1.10 -2.22 13.55
N GLY A 222 -1.99 -1.61 12.76
CA GLY A 222 -1.73 -0.38 12.01
C GLY A 222 -2.07 0.90 12.77
N SER A 223 -1.15 1.87 12.73
CA SER A 223 -1.31 3.19 13.35
C SER A 223 -2.15 4.17 12.53
N TYR A 224 -2.88 3.74 11.50
CA TYR A 224 -3.71 4.55 10.57
C TYR A 224 -5.01 3.80 10.19
N CYS A 225 -5.44 2.84 11.01
CA CYS A 225 -6.61 1.98 10.77
C CYS A 225 -7.90 2.75 10.47
N GLY A 226 -8.09 3.92 11.07
CA GLY A 226 -9.29 4.76 10.90
C GLY A 226 -9.52 5.22 9.48
N GLY A 227 -8.44 5.47 8.74
CA GLY A 227 -8.55 5.91 7.35
C GLY A 227 -9.24 4.88 6.47
N THR A 228 -9.23 3.60 6.85
CA THR A 228 -9.98 2.57 6.12
C THR A 228 -11.49 2.81 6.16
N LEU A 229 -12.04 3.33 7.26
CA LEU A 229 -13.45 3.63 7.43
C LEU A 229 -13.84 4.86 6.61
N GLU A 230 -12.98 5.89 6.62
CA GLU A 230 -13.19 7.06 5.80
C GLU A 230 -13.13 6.72 4.30
N MET A 231 -12.19 5.88 3.84
CA MET A 231 -12.16 5.39 2.46
C MET A 231 -13.37 4.54 2.11
N MET A 232 -13.82 3.69 3.04
CA MET A 232 -15.04 2.92 2.89
C MET A 232 -16.26 3.84 2.74
N ASN A 233 -16.27 5.00 3.41
CA ASN A 233 -17.36 5.97 3.35
C ASN A 233 -17.14 7.08 2.32
N SER A 234 -16.01 7.11 1.61
CA SER A 234 -15.76 8.02 0.48
C SER A 234 -16.69 7.69 -0.69
N GLN A 235 -17.09 8.69 -1.47
CA GLN A 235 -17.84 8.44 -2.71
C GLN A 235 -16.94 7.94 -3.84
N ASN A 236 -15.62 8.18 -3.76
CA ASN A 236 -14.72 8.05 -4.89
C ASN A 236 -13.73 6.89 -4.73
N ALA A 237 -13.40 6.47 -3.51
CA ALA A 237 -12.36 5.47 -3.28
C ALA A 237 -12.79 4.03 -3.63
N ILE A 238 -11.90 3.24 -4.21
CA ILE A 238 -12.03 1.83 -4.59
C ILE A 238 -10.78 1.08 -4.13
N VAL A 239 -10.93 -0.13 -3.61
CA VAL A 239 -9.79 -1.00 -3.30
C VAL A 239 -9.52 -1.90 -4.50
N GLY A 240 -8.36 -1.76 -5.13
CA GLY A 240 -7.87 -2.71 -6.13
C GLY A 240 -6.84 -3.65 -5.52
N TYR A 241 -6.94 -4.95 -5.78
CA TYR A 241 -5.98 -5.91 -5.25
C TYR A 241 -5.79 -7.12 -6.14
N LEU A 242 -4.61 -7.74 -6.02
CA LEU A 242 -4.36 -9.07 -6.56
C LEU A 242 -4.71 -10.10 -5.49
N LYS A 243 -5.62 -11.01 -5.83
CA LYS A 243 -6.06 -12.10 -4.94
C LYS A 243 -4.96 -13.15 -4.81
N SER A 244 -4.66 -13.59 -3.60
CA SER A 244 -3.80 -14.76 -3.36
C SER A 244 -4.60 -16.05 -3.58
N ASP A 245 -3.89 -17.13 -3.93
CA ASP A 245 -4.49 -18.46 -4.08
C ASP A 245 -5.00 -19.03 -2.74
N THR A 246 -4.46 -18.54 -1.63
CA THR A 246 -4.88 -18.93 -0.28
C THR A 246 -5.75 -17.84 0.34
N PRO A 247 -6.92 -18.17 0.91
CA PRO A 247 -7.75 -17.17 1.58
C PRO A 247 -7.09 -16.67 2.86
N PHE A 248 -7.53 -15.49 3.30
CA PHE A 248 -7.15 -14.95 4.59
C PHE A 248 -8.18 -15.49 5.57
N SER A 249 -7.77 -16.49 6.30
CA SER A 249 -8.55 -17.06 7.38
C SER A 249 -7.97 -16.54 8.69
N ASP A 250 -8.83 -15.92 9.48
CA ASP A 250 -8.65 -15.83 10.93
C ASP A 250 -9.64 -16.79 11.62
N ASP A 251 -9.70 -16.74 12.95
CA ASP A 251 -10.58 -17.62 13.74
C ASP A 251 -12.09 -17.33 13.51
N TYR A 252 -12.44 -16.28 12.77
CA TYR A 252 -13.80 -15.73 12.72
C TYR A 252 -14.38 -15.57 11.31
N SER A 253 -13.53 -15.43 10.29
CA SER A 253 -13.91 -15.14 8.91
C SER A 253 -12.94 -15.78 7.92
N THR A 254 -13.43 -16.10 6.72
CA THR A 254 -12.59 -16.50 5.59
C THR A 254 -12.85 -15.53 4.45
N ILE A 255 -11.92 -14.61 4.23
CA ILE A 255 -12.06 -13.52 3.27
C ILE A 255 -10.91 -13.54 2.25
N ASP A 256 -11.05 -12.73 1.21
CA ASP A 256 -10.04 -12.64 0.16
C ASP A 256 -8.72 -12.09 0.70
N ASN A 257 -7.67 -12.88 0.50
CA ASN A 257 -6.30 -12.54 0.87
C ASN A 257 -5.65 -11.70 -0.22
N LYS A 258 -5.05 -10.58 0.17
CA LYS A 258 -4.52 -9.58 -0.74
C LYS A 258 -3.01 -9.72 -0.76
N GLN A 259 -2.45 -10.20 -1.87
CA GLN A 259 -0.98 -10.27 -2.04
C GLN A 259 -0.39 -8.96 -2.57
N TRP A 260 -1.24 -8.10 -3.14
CA TRP A 260 -0.90 -6.76 -3.60
C TRP A 260 -2.16 -5.88 -3.53
N ARG A 261 -2.02 -4.60 -3.21
CA ARG A 261 -3.13 -3.64 -3.07
C ARG A 261 -2.75 -2.25 -3.57
N CYS A 262 -3.64 -1.62 -4.32
CA CYS A 262 -3.59 -0.21 -4.67
C CYS A 262 -4.98 0.40 -4.49
N LEU A 263 -5.04 1.61 -3.94
CA LEU A 263 -6.27 2.38 -3.90
C LEU A 263 -6.50 3.05 -5.24
N TYR A 264 -7.74 3.06 -5.71
CA TYR A 264 -8.14 3.80 -6.89
C TYR A 264 -9.20 4.83 -6.51
N TYR A 265 -9.29 5.91 -7.26
CA TYR A 265 -10.30 6.95 -7.08
C TYR A 265 -10.95 7.25 -8.41
N ALA A 266 -12.26 7.44 -8.43
CA ALA A 266 -13.00 7.69 -9.66
C ALA A 266 -14.04 8.80 -9.50
N THR A 267 -14.04 9.72 -10.45
CA THR A 267 -15.08 10.74 -10.69
C THR A 267 -15.37 10.79 -12.20
N PRO A 268 -16.38 11.57 -12.66
CA PRO A 268 -16.60 11.79 -14.08
C PRO A 268 -15.41 12.42 -14.82
N TYR A 269 -14.48 13.06 -14.10
CA TYR A 269 -13.35 13.79 -14.69
C TYR A 269 -12.03 13.01 -14.63
N ILE A 270 -11.93 12.03 -13.72
CA ILE A 270 -10.67 11.35 -13.44
C ILE A 270 -10.86 9.94 -12.89
N VAL A 271 -10.00 9.02 -13.33
CA VAL A 271 -9.64 7.81 -12.57
C VAL A 271 -8.16 7.88 -12.20
N LEU A 272 -7.86 7.68 -10.92
CA LEU A 272 -6.54 7.87 -10.33
C LEU A 272 -6.12 6.65 -9.52
N SER A 273 -4.86 6.24 -9.61
CA SER A 273 -4.26 5.29 -8.69
C SER A 273 -3.52 5.98 -7.55
N GLY A 274 -3.64 5.45 -6.33
CA GLY A 274 -2.75 5.76 -5.21
C GLY A 274 -1.52 4.84 -5.17
N LYS A 275 -0.84 4.84 -4.02
CA LYS A 275 0.37 4.05 -3.83
C LYS A 275 0.09 2.54 -3.69
N PRO A 276 0.82 1.68 -4.43
CA PRO A 276 0.69 0.24 -4.31
C PRO A 276 1.51 -0.35 -3.14
N TYR A 277 1.02 -1.46 -2.58
CA TYR A 277 1.70 -2.24 -1.54
C TYR A 277 1.65 -3.73 -1.89
N PRO A 278 2.67 -4.54 -1.52
CA PRO A 278 3.89 -4.11 -0.84
C PRO A 278 4.98 -3.57 -1.78
N TYR A 279 4.77 -3.68 -3.10
CA TYR A 279 5.73 -3.27 -4.12
C TYR A 279 5.07 -2.47 -5.23
N ASP A 280 5.91 -1.74 -5.96
CA ASP A 280 5.47 -0.97 -7.12
C ASP A 280 5.45 -1.86 -8.38
N CYS A 281 4.35 -1.80 -9.13
CA CYS A 281 4.17 -2.48 -10.40
C CYS A 281 3.22 -1.64 -11.27
N GLU A 282 3.81 -0.75 -12.07
CA GLU A 282 3.10 0.13 -13.02
C GLU A 282 2.14 -0.67 -13.92
N GLU A 283 2.56 -1.85 -14.35
CA GLU A 283 1.75 -2.70 -15.23
C GLU A 283 0.47 -3.21 -14.55
N LEU A 284 0.52 -3.53 -13.25
CA LEU A 284 -0.68 -3.87 -12.48
C LEU A 284 -1.57 -2.65 -12.22
N ILE A 285 -0.95 -1.49 -11.96
CA ILE A 285 -1.69 -0.25 -11.75
C ILE A 285 -2.49 0.13 -12.99
N ILE A 286 -1.83 0.11 -14.16
CA ILE A 286 -2.45 0.41 -15.45
C ILE A 286 -3.56 -0.60 -15.75
N ALA A 287 -3.34 -1.90 -15.50
CA ALA A 287 -4.39 -2.90 -15.69
C ALA A 287 -5.64 -2.63 -14.82
N GLY A 288 -5.44 -2.14 -13.59
CA GLY A 288 -6.53 -1.69 -12.71
C GLY A 288 -7.26 -0.45 -13.27
N LEU A 289 -6.50 0.56 -13.73
CA LEU A 289 -7.06 1.79 -14.33
C LEU A 289 -7.84 1.50 -15.62
N ASP A 290 -7.26 0.71 -16.53
CA ASP A 290 -7.89 0.26 -17.77
C ASP A 290 -9.24 -0.37 -17.48
N LYS A 291 -9.26 -1.33 -16.55
CA LYS A 291 -10.50 -2.03 -16.22
C LYS A 291 -11.52 -1.12 -15.54
N LEU A 292 -11.06 -0.23 -14.66
CA LEU A 292 -11.94 0.72 -13.97
C LEU A 292 -12.59 1.69 -14.97
N ALA A 293 -11.81 2.28 -15.88
CA ALA A 293 -12.33 3.15 -16.93
C ALA A 293 -13.32 2.41 -17.84
N GLU A 294 -13.00 1.18 -18.26
CA GLU A 294 -13.88 0.35 -19.07
C GLU A 294 -15.26 0.13 -18.42
N VAL A 295 -15.29 -0.25 -17.13
CA VAL A 295 -16.57 -0.51 -16.44
C VAL A 295 -17.36 0.78 -16.19
N LEU A 296 -16.69 1.88 -15.87
CA LEU A 296 -17.34 3.18 -15.66
C LEU A 296 -17.90 3.74 -16.96
N TYR A 297 -17.21 3.59 -18.09
CA TYR A 297 -17.73 3.96 -19.40
C TYR A 297 -18.99 3.16 -19.75
N ASN A 298 -18.93 1.84 -19.59
CA ASN A 298 -20.03 0.96 -19.98
C ASN A 298 -21.31 1.18 -19.15
N ASN A 299 -21.18 1.53 -17.87
CA ASN A 299 -22.32 1.64 -16.96
C ASN A 299 -22.74 3.08 -16.64
N LEU A 300 -21.81 4.04 -16.64
CA LEU A 300 -22.06 5.45 -16.33
C LEU A 300 -21.79 6.41 -17.49
N HIS A 301 -21.23 5.91 -18.60
CA HIS A 301 -20.78 6.73 -19.74
C HIS A 301 -19.75 7.79 -19.35
N TRP A 302 -18.92 7.48 -18.35
CA TRP A 302 -17.74 8.27 -18.03
C TRP A 302 -16.63 7.92 -19.02
N ASP A 303 -16.29 8.88 -19.88
CA ASP A 303 -15.24 8.76 -20.89
C ASP A 303 -14.06 9.64 -20.48
N TYR A 304 -12.83 9.19 -20.73
CA TYR A 304 -11.60 9.85 -20.30
C TYR A 304 -10.66 10.04 -21.48
N GLU A 305 -10.32 11.28 -21.82
CA GLU A 305 -9.62 11.62 -23.06
C GLU A 305 -8.09 11.56 -22.94
N MET A 306 -7.54 11.76 -21.74
CA MET A 306 -6.11 11.93 -21.52
C MET A 306 -5.53 10.79 -20.69
N THR A 307 -4.38 10.26 -21.12
CA THR A 307 -3.57 9.30 -20.36
C THR A 307 -2.29 9.97 -19.89
N CYS A 308 -1.99 9.92 -18.58
CA CYS A 308 -0.80 10.58 -18.04
C CYS A 308 -0.19 9.76 -16.90
N PRO A 309 1.16 9.69 -16.78
CA PRO A 309 1.74 9.79 -15.44
C PRO A 309 1.35 11.17 -14.87
N PHE A 310 0.88 11.20 -13.64
CA PHE A 310 0.21 12.33 -13.02
C PHE A 310 1.20 13.39 -12.52
N ASP A 311 2.02 13.92 -13.41
CA ASP A 311 3.07 14.88 -13.08
C ASP A 311 2.48 16.31 -12.82
N ASP A 312 1.17 16.49 -13.03
CA ASP A 312 0.43 17.76 -12.96
C ASP A 312 -0.41 17.95 -11.65
N ILE A 313 -0.30 17.11 -10.60
CA ILE A 313 -0.87 17.45 -9.27
C ILE A 313 0.08 18.39 -8.56
N GLN A 314 -0.41 19.57 -8.20
CA GLN A 314 0.21 20.32 -7.13
C GLN A 314 -0.13 19.62 -5.81
N HIS A 315 0.84 18.93 -5.22
CA HIS A 315 0.75 18.48 -3.83
C HIS A 315 0.69 19.73 -2.96
N THR A 316 -0.52 20.14 -2.59
CA THR A 316 -0.70 21.21 -1.61
C THR A 316 -0.31 20.61 -0.27
N ASN A 317 0.97 20.76 0.06
CA ASN A 317 1.57 20.34 1.31
C ASN A 317 1.12 21.34 2.38
N LEU A 318 -0.18 21.32 2.72
CA LEU A 318 -0.79 22.16 3.74
C LEU A 318 -0.41 21.57 5.10
N HIS A 319 0.86 21.74 5.49
CA HIS A 319 1.41 21.28 6.77
C HIS A 319 0.84 22.01 7.99
N GLU A 320 -0.17 22.86 7.82
CA GLU A 320 -0.91 23.45 8.91
C GLU A 320 -2.40 23.14 8.73
N PRO A 321 -3.03 22.39 9.65
CA PRO A 321 -4.48 22.14 9.66
C PRO A 321 -5.32 23.42 9.63
N GLU A 322 -4.74 24.56 10.01
CA GLU A 322 -5.38 25.87 9.89
C GLU A 322 -5.51 26.38 8.45
N GLN A 323 -4.69 25.87 7.51
CA GLN A 323 -4.74 26.21 6.08
C GLN A 323 -5.58 25.23 5.26
N VAL A 324 -6.03 24.11 5.84
CA VAL A 324 -7.10 23.27 5.27
C VAL A 324 -8.47 23.80 5.72
N ARG A 325 -8.58 25.10 6.03
CA ARG A 325 -9.88 25.75 5.98
C ARG A 325 -10.25 25.92 4.52
N PHE A 326 -11.49 25.57 4.20
CA PHE A 326 -12.09 25.69 2.85
C PHE A 326 -11.82 27.05 2.16
N ASP A 327 -11.52 28.09 2.94
CA ASP A 327 -11.24 29.45 2.49
C ASP A 327 -9.89 29.62 1.77
N ASP A 328 -8.83 28.86 2.13
CA ASP A 328 -7.52 28.95 1.46
C ASP A 328 -7.52 28.19 0.11
N PHE A 329 -8.38 27.17 -0.02
CA PHE A 329 -8.62 26.45 -1.27
C PHE A 329 -9.29 27.30 -2.35
N GLU A 330 -10.11 28.29 -1.97
CA GLU A 330 -10.73 29.20 -2.95
C GLU A 330 -9.67 30.08 -3.65
N TRP A 331 -8.59 30.43 -2.97
CA TRP A 331 -7.52 31.24 -3.55
C TRP A 331 -6.70 30.45 -4.57
N GLU A 332 -6.32 29.20 -4.28
CA GLU A 332 -5.54 28.36 -5.21
C GLU A 332 -6.35 27.94 -6.44
N CYS A 333 -7.64 27.62 -6.30
CA CYS A 333 -8.48 27.26 -7.44
C CYS A 333 -8.78 28.46 -8.38
N ASN A 334 -8.70 29.71 -7.89
CA ASN A 334 -8.97 30.90 -8.71
C ASN A 334 -7.84 31.21 -9.72
N ASP A 335 -6.59 30.84 -9.41
CA ASP A 335 -5.42 31.04 -10.29
C ASP A 335 -4.98 29.75 -11.02
N SER A 336 -5.61 28.61 -10.73
CA SER A 336 -5.19 27.28 -11.20
C SER A 336 -6.18 26.64 -12.17
N TYR A 337 -6.09 27.00 -13.45
CA TYR A 337 -6.87 26.36 -14.52
C TYR A 337 -6.31 24.98 -14.90
N GLY A 338 -7.16 23.95 -14.90
CA GLY A 338 -6.85 22.59 -15.33
C GLY A 338 -6.37 21.63 -14.24
N LEU A 339 -6.38 22.04 -12.96
CA LEU A 339 -5.85 21.24 -11.83
C LEU A 339 -6.90 20.33 -11.19
N ILE A 340 -6.41 19.21 -10.65
CA ILE A 340 -7.17 18.32 -9.78
C ILE A 340 -6.48 18.30 -8.42
N ILE A 341 -7.20 18.67 -7.37
CA ILE A 341 -6.64 18.79 -6.02
C ILE A 341 -7.23 17.70 -5.12
N PRO A 342 -6.45 16.67 -4.76
CA PRO A 342 -6.88 15.67 -3.78
C PRO A 342 -6.97 16.28 -2.38
N TYR A 343 -7.99 15.90 -1.61
CA TYR A 343 -8.13 16.31 -0.20
C TYR A 343 -8.80 15.23 0.66
N THR A 344 -8.63 15.32 1.98
CA THR A 344 -9.24 14.45 2.99
C THR A 344 -9.85 15.25 4.14
N TYR A 345 -10.71 14.63 4.94
CA TYR A 345 -11.23 15.20 6.19
C TYR A 345 -10.33 14.92 7.41
N GLY A 346 -9.02 14.77 7.20
CA GLY A 346 -8.06 14.39 8.25
C GLY A 346 -7.51 12.97 8.13
N MET A 347 -7.95 12.22 7.11
CA MET A 347 -7.40 10.90 6.78
C MET A 347 -5.98 11.00 6.22
N TYR A 348 -5.06 10.21 6.76
CA TYR A 348 -3.77 9.96 6.09
C TYR A 348 -3.97 9.36 4.70
N ASN A 349 -3.27 9.92 3.72
CA ASN A 349 -3.25 9.39 2.37
C ASN A 349 -1.89 9.61 1.72
N ASP A 350 -1.33 8.56 1.12
CA ASP A 350 -0.06 8.66 0.40
C ASP A 350 -0.11 9.76 -0.68
N LEU A 351 -1.26 10.04 -1.33
CA LEU A 351 -1.39 11.11 -2.33
C LEU A 351 -1.11 12.52 -1.79
N ILE A 352 -1.30 12.72 -0.49
CA ILE A 352 -1.14 14.00 0.21
C ILE A 352 0.17 14.02 1.00
N GLU A 353 0.47 12.92 1.69
CA GLU A 353 1.52 12.82 2.70
C GLU A 353 2.84 12.26 2.16
N ASP A 354 2.81 11.50 1.05
CA ASP A 354 4.02 10.97 0.43
C ASP A 354 4.53 11.93 -0.65
N GLN A 355 5.84 12.18 -0.66
CA GLN A 355 6.50 12.96 -1.72
C GLN A 355 6.78 12.11 -2.97
N GLU A 356 6.16 10.92 -3.09
CA GLU A 356 6.27 10.09 -4.29
C GLU A 356 5.64 10.81 -5.50
N GLN A 357 6.48 11.15 -6.48
CA GLN A 357 6.12 12.05 -7.59
C GLN A 357 5.39 11.39 -8.77
N LYS A 358 4.96 10.12 -8.69
CA LYS A 358 4.40 9.41 -9.86
C LYS A 358 3.18 8.57 -9.52
N TYR A 359 2.01 9.17 -9.71
CA TYR A 359 0.72 8.47 -9.77
C TYR A 359 0.30 8.28 -11.22
N TYR A 360 -0.69 7.43 -11.49
CA TYR A 360 -1.21 7.18 -12.85
C TYR A 360 -2.69 7.53 -12.91
N CYS A 361 -3.12 8.10 -14.04
CA CYS A 361 -4.53 8.42 -14.24
C CYS A 361 -4.98 8.38 -15.70
N TYR A 362 -6.29 8.25 -15.87
CA TYR A 362 -7.01 8.78 -17.01
C TYR A 362 -7.86 9.97 -16.58
N ARG A 363 -7.85 11.05 -17.35
CA ARG A 363 -8.58 12.26 -16.99
C ARG A 363 -9.11 13.02 -18.20
N ASN A 364 -10.00 13.95 -17.93
CA ASN A 364 -10.45 14.98 -18.87
C ASN A 364 -9.83 16.33 -18.52
N PRO A 365 -9.77 17.26 -19.49
CA PRO A 365 -9.62 18.68 -19.18
C PRO A 365 -10.70 19.12 -18.19
N VAL A 366 -10.32 19.92 -17.19
CA VAL A 366 -11.26 20.52 -16.24
C VAL A 366 -11.27 22.03 -16.41
N ASP A 367 -12.47 22.60 -16.51
CA ASP A 367 -12.66 24.06 -16.58
C ASP A 367 -12.46 24.62 -15.17
N GLY A 368 -11.24 25.09 -14.88
CA GLY A 368 -10.84 25.56 -13.55
C GLY A 368 -10.22 24.44 -12.72
N CYS A 369 -10.77 24.19 -11.53
CA CYS A 369 -10.16 23.37 -10.48
C CYS A 369 -11.16 22.31 -10.01
N GLU A 370 -10.78 21.02 -10.07
CA GLU A 370 -11.63 19.91 -9.60
C GLU A 370 -11.10 19.38 -8.27
N LYS A 371 -11.98 19.27 -7.26
CA LYS A 371 -11.60 18.78 -5.93
C LYS A 371 -11.91 17.29 -5.81
N LEU A 372 -10.89 16.48 -5.55
CA LEU A 372 -11.03 15.04 -5.40
C LEU A 372 -11.04 14.66 -3.91
N CYS A 373 -12.22 14.44 -3.34
CA CYS A 373 -12.33 13.97 -1.96
C CYS A 373 -11.95 12.49 -1.87
N LEU A 374 -10.88 12.18 -1.12
CA LEU A 374 -10.37 10.82 -0.93
C LEU A 374 -10.99 10.13 0.29
N SER A 375 -11.63 10.88 1.19
CA SER A 375 -12.17 10.38 2.47
C SER A 375 -13.69 10.58 2.56
N GLY A 376 -14.28 10.14 3.67
CA GLY A 376 -15.72 10.16 3.93
C GLY A 376 -15.97 10.30 5.43
N ILE A 377 -17.24 10.26 5.85
CA ILE A 377 -17.58 10.40 7.26
C ILE A 377 -16.98 9.24 8.06
N ALA A 378 -16.19 9.54 9.11
CA ALA A 378 -15.83 8.56 10.11
C ALA A 378 -17.02 8.32 11.06
N ASN A 379 -17.45 7.06 11.21
CA ASN A 379 -18.56 6.69 12.08
C ASN A 379 -18.18 5.56 13.03
N CYS A 380 -18.83 5.54 14.19
CA CYS A 380 -18.68 4.45 15.14
C CYS A 380 -19.26 3.16 14.54
N MET A 381 -18.50 2.06 14.59
CA MET A 381 -18.93 0.77 14.04
C MET A 381 -19.89 0.01 14.96
N ILE A 382 -20.10 0.49 16.19
CA ILE A 382 -21.08 -0.05 17.16
C ILE A 382 -22.46 0.57 16.95
N CYS A 383 -22.57 1.90 17.05
CA CYS A 383 -23.86 2.60 17.01
C CYS A 383 -24.21 3.20 15.64
N GLY A 384 -23.23 3.31 14.73
CA GLY A 384 -23.38 3.89 13.40
C GLY A 384 -23.35 5.43 13.37
N GLU A 385 -23.32 6.09 14.53
CA GLU A 385 -23.30 7.56 14.61
C GLU A 385 -21.96 8.13 14.09
N PRO A 386 -21.96 9.31 13.46
CA PRO A 386 -20.73 10.05 13.18
C PRO A 386 -19.92 10.24 14.46
N MET A 387 -18.60 10.14 14.33
CA MET A 387 -17.70 10.56 15.40
C MET A 387 -17.70 12.09 15.49
N ASP A 388 -17.65 12.65 16.71
CA ASP A 388 -17.61 14.10 16.91
C ASP A 388 -16.22 14.63 16.52
N ASN A 389 -16.17 15.61 15.62
CA ASN A 389 -14.94 16.18 15.03
C ASN A 389 -14.45 17.45 15.76
N ASP A 390 -14.84 17.64 17.03
CA ASP A 390 -14.90 18.98 17.63
C ASP A 390 -13.55 19.65 17.93
N ASP A 391 -12.40 18.97 17.78
CA ASP A 391 -11.08 19.59 17.97
C ASP A 391 -10.14 19.30 16.79
N GLY A 392 -10.34 20.04 15.69
CA GLY A 392 -9.56 19.97 14.43
C GLY A 392 -8.05 20.27 14.52
N TRP A 393 -7.45 20.20 15.71
CA TRP A 393 -6.03 20.47 15.96
C TRP A 393 -5.29 19.27 16.59
N GLU A 394 -5.95 18.43 17.40
CA GLU A 394 -5.32 17.23 17.97
C GLU A 394 -5.45 16.00 17.05
N TYR A 395 -6.28 16.10 15.99
CA TYR A 395 -6.59 14.99 15.09
C TYR A 395 -5.43 14.59 14.17
N ALA A 396 -4.74 15.57 13.55
CA ALA A 396 -3.83 15.36 12.42
C ALA A 396 -2.46 14.73 12.77
N HIS A 397 -2.07 14.69 14.05
CA HIS A 397 -0.76 14.17 14.45
C HIS A 397 -0.80 13.09 15.51
N HIS A 398 -1.97 12.87 16.12
CA HIS A 398 -2.09 11.89 17.17
C HIS A 398 -3.08 10.78 16.84
N THR A 399 -4.15 11.00 16.06
CA THR A 399 -5.31 10.07 16.04
C THR A 399 -5.32 8.95 15.00
N ASP A 400 -4.30 8.83 14.16
CA ASP A 400 -4.32 7.81 13.13
C ASP A 400 -4.36 6.37 13.71
N GLY A 401 -3.77 6.15 14.88
CA GLY A 401 -3.79 4.85 15.57
C GLY A 401 -5.06 4.59 16.40
N TRP A 402 -6.04 5.49 16.32
CA TRP A 402 -7.02 5.69 17.38
C TRP A 402 -8.43 5.18 17.03
N TYR A 403 -8.59 4.53 15.88
CA TYR A 403 -9.85 3.90 15.51
C TYR A 403 -9.84 2.42 15.86
N GLU A 404 -10.31 2.14 17.07
CA GLU A 404 -10.68 0.83 17.64
C GLU A 404 -9.63 -0.32 17.62
N SER A 405 -8.45 -0.18 16.97
CA SER A 405 -7.46 -1.26 16.83
C SER A 405 -6.26 -1.23 17.78
N HIS A 406 -6.11 -0.20 18.61
CA HIS A 406 -5.03 -0.14 19.58
C HIS A 406 -5.55 0.34 20.93
N GLY A 407 -5.14 -0.35 21.99
CA GLY A 407 -5.55 -0.16 23.39
C GLY A 407 -5.23 1.19 24.04
N ALA A 408 -5.29 2.29 23.30
CA ALA A 408 -5.37 3.65 23.78
C ALA A 408 -6.63 4.35 23.20
N VAL A 409 -7.79 3.83 23.60
CA VAL A 409 -9.07 4.52 23.83
C VAL A 409 -9.45 5.65 22.85
N VAL A 410 -10.30 5.36 21.88
CA VAL A 410 -11.33 6.33 21.45
C VAL A 410 -12.70 5.76 21.74
N ASN A 411 -13.34 6.38 22.71
CA ASN A 411 -14.72 6.12 23.07
C ASN A 411 -15.60 6.84 22.06
N CYS A 412 -16.51 6.11 21.41
CA CYS A 412 -17.71 6.78 20.94
C CYS A 412 -18.43 7.32 22.19
N SER A 413 -18.31 8.63 22.43
CA SER A 413 -18.94 9.35 23.56
C SER A 413 -20.40 8.96 23.70
N ARG A 414 -21.11 8.87 22.58
CA ARG A 414 -22.51 8.45 22.49
C ARG A 414 -22.72 7.00 22.94
N CYS A 415 -21.79 6.09 22.65
CA CYS A 415 -21.86 4.70 23.12
C CYS A 415 -21.61 4.59 24.63
N GLU A 416 -20.68 5.39 25.15
CA GLU A 416 -20.38 5.48 26.58
C GLU A 416 -21.57 6.09 27.35
N GLU A 417 -22.10 7.22 26.90
CA GLU A 417 -23.30 7.88 27.45
C GLU A 417 -24.51 6.94 27.48
N LYS A 418 -24.69 6.13 26.43
CA LYS A 418 -25.75 5.13 26.33
C LYS A 418 -25.46 3.86 27.15
N GLY A 419 -24.28 3.75 27.78
CA GLY A 419 -23.84 2.59 28.54
C GLY A 419 -23.71 1.31 27.71
N ILE A 420 -23.54 1.44 26.39
CA ILE A 420 -23.37 0.34 25.44
C ILE A 420 -22.00 -0.30 25.62
N ILE A 421 -21.00 0.53 25.91
CA ILE A 421 -19.67 0.08 26.30
C ILE A 421 -19.46 0.50 27.75
N LYS A 422 -18.94 -0.42 28.56
CA LYS A 422 -18.54 -0.16 29.94
C LYS A 422 -17.08 -0.52 30.08
N TRP A 423 -16.24 0.51 30.10
CA TRP A 423 -14.82 0.35 30.32
C TRP A 423 -14.55 0.17 31.82
N GLN A 424 -13.56 -0.66 32.17
CA GLN A 424 -13.13 -0.91 33.55
C GLN A 424 -12.08 0.10 34.00
#